data_AF-A0A1S8T9X4-F1
#
_entry.id   AF-A0A1S8T9X4-F1
#
_cell.length_a   1.000
_cell.length_b   1.000
_cell.length_c   1.000
_cell.angle_alpha   90.00
_cell.angle_beta   90.00
_cell.angle_gamma   90.00
#
_symmetry.space_group_name_H-M   'P 1'
#
loop_
_entity.id
_entity.type
_entity.pdbx_description
1 polymer ?
#
loop_
_entity_poly.entity_id
_entity_poly.type
_entity_poly.pdbx_seq_one_letter_code
_entity_poly.pdbx_strand_id
1 'polypeptide(L)'
;MGKKFKSIRTILFFAGIFCGIVLNYSNMLTIKAYAKEDDGNPHLSNIYLSEGDNIKFSEGTYSYIVDVDKDTTEAFIKAKPDDPNDIVRVNGNIVDKENYYKEDLSLSPGKNKVEIEVDDDKSANESKYTVYIFRGGKEAVYLKDIDIDGNTIGFNESNTLYNVELDDDTNVVDLETVPEDDSYSVTVNGVELDEETNSIKLKFKGIAKYTINIGVKDKDTGRVGNYILNIYLGIPVSPNVSDSINSVLKPNQWVLVNGRWRYNDSLGKPLKGTWYYDNKYNKYFHFSNMGNMQTGWIQDGGVWYYLDSKGEMQTGWLKYEDQWYYLNSKGAMQTGWAFDDGKWYYFRRDGTMIKGWIVSNDQWYYLNSSGDMRTGWMYYGKKWYFLDDSGAMHIGWLQLDDEWYYFNIDGSMKSGEWIYYNGKWYYFNLVGNMRHAITGDLNSGWLAKDNKFYYFNEDGSARTSSIIIDGYTYYFNEYGEFDYGYFNS
;
A
#
# COMPACT_ATOMS: atom_id res chain seq x y z
N MET A 1 -64.13 59.20 12.65
CA MET A 1 -64.07 57.87 13.32
C MET A 1 -63.35 56.91 12.37
N GLY A 2 -62.53 55.93 12.76
CA GLY A 2 -62.05 55.50 14.08
C GLY A 2 -60.82 54.55 13.96
N LYS A 3 -60.21 54.16 15.09
CA LYS A 3 -58.97 53.33 15.22
C LYS A 3 -59.16 51.90 14.61
N LYS A 4 -58.16 51.29 13.90
CA LYS A 4 -57.03 50.44 14.40
C LYS A 4 -57.49 49.24 15.26
N PHE A 5 -57.04 47.98 15.13
CA PHE A 5 -55.97 47.28 14.34
C PHE A 5 -56.56 46.00 13.65
N LYS A 6 -55.93 44.82 13.36
CA LYS A 6 -54.60 44.16 13.57
C LYS A 6 -54.39 42.94 12.63
N SER A 7 -53.20 42.33 12.67
CA SER A 7 -52.74 41.02 12.09
C SER A 7 -52.35 41.05 10.58
N ILE A 8 -51.11 40.80 10.12
CA ILE A 8 -50.11 39.71 10.37
C ILE A 8 -50.58 38.38 9.71
N ARG A 9 -49.86 37.72 8.78
CA ARG A 9 -48.39 37.62 8.54
C ARG A 9 -47.88 38.00 7.13
N THR A 10 -46.58 38.29 7.08
CA THR A 10 -45.71 38.44 5.89
C THR A 10 -45.17 37.08 5.42
N ILE A 11 -44.87 36.94 4.11
CA ILE A 11 -43.59 36.44 3.58
C ILE A 11 -43.38 37.11 2.20
N LEU A 12 -42.19 37.63 1.98
CA LEU A 12 -41.74 38.25 0.73
C LEU A 12 -40.25 37.89 0.61
N PHE A 13 -39.82 37.37 -0.53
CA PHE A 13 -38.42 37.03 -0.76
C PHE A 13 -37.93 37.77 -1.99
N PHE A 14 -37.05 38.74 -1.79
CA PHE A 14 -36.41 39.52 -2.84
C PHE A 14 -34.99 39.88 -2.40
N ALA A 15 -34.02 39.17 -2.97
CA ALA A 15 -32.61 39.53 -3.04
C ALA A 15 -32.07 38.87 -4.33
N GLY A 16 -31.27 39.51 -5.18
CA GLY A 16 -30.53 40.75 -4.95
C GLY A 16 -29.06 40.44 -4.72
N ILE A 17 -28.42 39.76 -5.67
CA ILE A 17 -26.98 39.48 -5.67
C ILE A 17 -26.26 40.82 -5.80
N PHE A 18 -25.61 41.25 -4.72
CA PHE A 18 -24.89 42.52 -4.65
C PHE A 18 -23.52 42.40 -5.30
N CYS A 19 -23.01 43.50 -5.86
CA CYS A 19 -21.64 43.58 -6.33
C CYS A 19 -20.67 43.55 -5.13
N GLY A 20 -19.88 42.49 -5.01
CA GLY A 20 -18.84 42.33 -4.00
C GLY A 20 -17.48 42.79 -4.52
N ILE A 21 -17.22 44.10 -4.49
CA ILE A 21 -15.85 44.60 -4.59
C ILE A 21 -15.13 44.19 -3.31
N VAL A 22 -14.15 43.29 -3.41
CA VAL A 22 -13.29 42.94 -2.28
C VAL A 22 -12.42 44.14 -1.95
N LEU A 23 -12.71 44.79 -0.82
CA LEU A 23 -11.86 45.84 -0.28
C LEU A 23 -10.58 45.21 0.27
N ASN A 24 -9.43 45.61 -0.28
CA ASN A 24 -8.13 45.24 0.28
C ASN A 24 -7.97 45.86 1.66
N TYR A 25 -8.29 45.08 2.69
CA TYR A 25 -7.96 45.42 4.08
C TYR A 25 -6.47 45.24 4.29
N SER A 26 -5.73 46.35 4.24
CA SER A 26 -4.32 46.45 4.64
C SER A 26 -4.16 46.22 6.14
N ASN A 27 -4.31 44.96 6.57
CA ASN A 27 -4.06 44.52 7.93
C ASN A 27 -2.56 44.64 8.23
N MET A 28 -2.13 45.82 8.70
CA MET A 28 -0.89 45.94 9.46
C MET A 28 -1.06 45.18 10.77
N LEU A 29 -0.30 44.11 10.94
CA LEU A 29 -0.20 43.38 12.21
C LEU A 29 0.58 44.24 13.21
N THR A 30 -0.11 45.19 13.87
CA THR A 30 0.43 45.92 15.01
C THR A 30 0.36 45.03 16.25
N ILE A 31 1.37 44.20 16.45
CA ILE A 31 1.58 43.47 17.70
C ILE A 31 1.73 44.49 18.84
N LYS A 32 1.00 44.30 19.93
CA LYS A 32 1.09 45.16 21.11
C LYS A 32 2.23 44.70 22.01
N ALA A 33 3.37 45.35 21.91
CA ALA A 33 4.42 45.23 22.92
C ALA A 33 3.91 45.77 24.27
N TYR A 34 3.96 44.95 25.31
CA TYR A 34 3.97 45.41 26.70
C TYR A 34 5.44 45.63 27.08
N ALA A 35 5.80 46.84 27.50
CA ALA A 35 7.15 47.13 27.97
C ALA A 35 7.25 46.98 29.49
N LYS A 36 8.09 46.07 29.99
CA LYS A 36 8.71 46.23 31.32
C LYS A 36 9.85 45.24 31.61
N GLU A 37 10.85 45.80 32.30
CA GLU A 37 11.82 45.16 33.20
C GLU A 37 12.81 44.12 32.63
N ASP A 38 14.07 44.35 33.00
CA ASP A 38 15.25 43.50 32.83
C ASP A 38 14.94 42.06 33.27
N ASP A 39 14.92 41.13 32.32
CA ASP A 39 14.62 39.71 32.54
C ASP A 39 15.87 38.85 32.79
N GLY A 40 17.06 39.46 32.66
CA GLY A 40 18.36 38.80 32.83
C GLY A 40 18.81 37.92 31.66
N ASN A 41 18.10 37.89 30.53
CA ASN A 41 18.50 37.13 29.35
C ASN A 41 19.41 37.96 28.42
N PRO A 42 20.30 37.33 27.63
CA PRO A 42 21.06 38.04 26.60
C PRO A 42 20.11 38.49 25.48
N HIS A 43 20.41 39.62 24.82
CA HIS A 43 19.55 40.21 23.80
C HIS A 43 20.31 40.58 22.52
N LEU A 44 19.57 40.71 21.42
CA LEU A 44 20.09 41.25 20.16
C LEU A 44 19.85 42.76 20.08
N SER A 45 20.89 43.52 19.77
CA SER A 45 20.79 44.96 19.48
C SER A 45 20.13 45.24 18.12
N ASN A 46 20.19 44.29 17.18
CA ASN A 46 19.56 44.37 15.87
C ASN A 46 19.53 43.03 15.13
N ILE A 47 18.49 42.81 14.33
CA ILE A 47 18.44 41.80 13.26
C ILE A 47 18.23 42.51 11.91
N TYR A 48 19.02 42.15 10.90
CA TYR A 48 18.93 42.69 9.54
C TYR A 48 19.00 41.56 8.51
N LEU A 49 18.13 41.58 7.49
CA LEU A 49 18.21 40.71 6.32
C LEU A 49 18.62 41.55 5.10
N SER A 50 19.44 41.00 4.20
CA SER A 50 19.93 41.72 3.02
C SER A 50 18.85 42.03 1.99
N GLU A 51 17.87 41.14 1.87
CA GLU A 51 16.80 41.17 0.89
C GLU A 51 15.43 41.33 1.56
N GLY A 52 14.45 41.85 0.81
CA GLY A 52 13.06 41.92 1.25
C GLY A 52 12.72 43.11 2.16
N ASP A 53 11.63 42.94 2.92
CA ASP A 53 11.11 43.99 3.82
C ASP A 53 12.02 44.19 5.06
N ASN A 54 12.36 45.44 5.36
CA ASN A 54 13.24 45.77 6.49
C ASN A 54 12.64 45.30 7.83
N ILE A 55 13.34 44.40 8.52
CA ILE A 55 13.01 43.94 9.86
C ILE A 55 12.98 45.14 10.81
N LYS A 56 11.81 45.44 11.36
CA LYS A 56 11.62 46.44 12.42
C LYS A 56 11.91 45.79 13.76
N PHE A 57 13.20 45.63 14.04
CA PHE A 57 13.67 44.96 15.24
C PHE A 57 13.10 45.58 16.52
N SER A 58 12.77 44.74 17.49
CA SER A 58 12.40 45.12 18.85
C SER A 58 12.87 44.03 19.81
N GLU A 59 13.61 44.45 20.83
CA GLU A 59 14.24 43.64 21.89
C GLU A 59 13.32 42.50 22.41
N GLY A 60 12.11 42.85 22.87
CA GLY A 60 11.09 41.90 23.33
C GLY A 60 10.26 41.21 22.23
N THR A 61 10.77 41.11 21.00
CA THR A 61 10.13 40.39 19.89
C THR A 61 11.04 39.28 19.39
N TYR A 62 10.66 38.03 19.69
CA TYR A 62 11.44 36.81 19.39
C TYR A 62 11.06 36.11 18.08
N SER A 63 10.08 36.62 17.32
CA SER A 63 9.67 36.03 16.05
C SER A 63 9.40 37.11 14.99
N TYR A 64 9.98 36.93 13.81
CA TYR A 64 9.89 37.85 12.67
C TYR A 64 9.47 37.10 11.41
N ILE A 65 8.77 37.82 10.52
CA ILE A 65 8.32 37.32 9.22
C ILE A 65 8.79 38.34 8.18
N VAL A 66 9.49 37.87 7.14
CA VAL A 66 10.01 38.71 6.05
C VAL A 66 9.59 38.14 4.70
N ASP A 67 9.16 39.00 3.79
CA ASP A 67 8.87 38.66 2.39
C ASP A 67 10.08 39.01 1.52
N VAL A 68 10.52 38.05 0.67
CA VAL A 68 11.52 38.28 -0.39
C VAL A 68 10.93 37.87 -1.75
N ASP A 69 11.53 38.37 -2.84
CA ASP A 69 11.07 38.04 -4.20
C ASP A 69 11.21 36.53 -4.48
N LYS A 70 10.36 35.99 -5.36
CA LYS A 70 10.48 34.60 -5.85
C LYS A 70 11.83 34.35 -6.53
N ASP A 71 12.42 35.37 -7.12
CA ASP A 71 13.69 35.27 -7.86
C ASP A 71 14.92 35.36 -6.92
N THR A 72 14.72 35.66 -5.63
CA THR A 72 15.78 35.71 -4.60
C THR A 72 16.16 34.29 -4.12
N THR A 73 17.19 33.69 -4.72
CA THR A 73 17.71 32.35 -4.31
C THR A 73 18.64 32.37 -3.10
N GLU A 74 19.24 33.51 -2.80
CA GLU A 74 20.26 33.70 -1.76
C GLU A 74 20.00 35.01 -1.02
N ALA A 75 20.33 35.07 0.26
CA ALA A 75 20.31 36.26 1.10
C ALA A 75 21.42 36.17 2.16
N PHE A 76 21.63 37.22 2.95
CA PHE A 76 22.37 37.11 4.20
C PHE A 76 21.63 37.78 5.34
N ILE A 77 21.77 37.22 6.54
CA ILE A 77 21.25 37.79 7.78
C ILE A 77 22.40 38.31 8.64
N LYS A 78 22.11 39.32 9.46
CA LYS A 78 22.99 39.81 10.51
C LYS A 78 22.24 39.87 11.84
N ALA A 79 22.83 39.31 12.89
CA ALA A 79 22.26 39.22 14.22
C ALA A 79 23.30 39.69 15.24
N LYS A 80 23.26 40.97 15.62
CA LYS A 80 24.27 41.58 16.49
C LYS A 80 23.78 41.58 17.96
N PRO A 81 24.53 41.02 18.93
CA PRO A 81 24.14 41.05 20.34
C PRO A 81 24.24 42.46 20.94
N ASP A 82 23.60 42.68 22.09
CA ASP A 82 23.75 43.91 22.88
C ASP A 82 25.08 43.96 23.64
N ASP A 83 25.41 42.91 24.42
CA ASP A 83 26.78 42.74 24.94
C ASP A 83 27.66 42.12 23.83
N PRO A 84 28.76 42.77 23.39
CA PRO A 84 29.63 42.24 22.35
C PRO A 84 30.42 40.99 22.75
N ASN A 85 30.33 40.51 24.00
CA ASN A 85 30.92 39.25 24.46
C ASN A 85 29.98 38.04 24.30
N ASP A 86 28.66 38.25 24.18
CA ASP A 86 27.66 37.18 24.03
C ASP A 86 27.91 36.36 22.75
N ILE A 87 27.63 35.05 22.83
CA ILE A 87 27.84 34.13 21.70
C ILE A 87 26.55 34.04 20.89
N VAL A 88 26.53 34.66 19.70
CA VAL A 88 25.41 34.50 18.75
C VAL A 88 25.68 33.33 17.80
N ARG A 89 24.66 32.49 17.58
CA ARG A 89 24.61 31.50 16.51
C ARG A 89 23.43 31.75 15.59
N VAL A 90 23.64 31.55 14.29
CA VAL A 90 22.57 31.56 13.27
C VAL A 90 22.55 30.17 12.63
N ASN A 91 21.42 29.47 12.72
CA ASN A 91 21.28 28.06 12.31
C ASN A 91 22.40 27.14 12.89
N GLY A 92 22.88 27.45 14.11
CA GLY A 92 23.98 26.76 14.78
C GLY A 92 25.39 27.27 14.44
N ASN A 93 25.58 28.05 13.38
CA ASN A 93 26.87 28.65 13.01
C ASN A 93 27.15 29.91 13.83
N ILE A 94 28.31 29.98 14.50
CA ILE A 94 28.69 31.14 15.32
C ILE A 94 28.94 32.36 14.43
N VAL A 95 28.36 33.51 14.80
CA VAL A 95 28.58 34.80 14.13
C VAL A 95 29.13 35.84 15.10
N ASP A 96 30.12 36.61 14.65
CA ASP A 96 30.96 37.41 15.54
C ASP A 96 31.41 38.74 14.93
N LYS A 97 32.24 39.49 15.65
CA LYS A 97 32.75 40.78 15.19
C LYS A 97 33.68 40.69 13.97
N GLU A 98 34.32 39.56 13.70
CA GLU A 98 35.20 39.36 12.56
C GLU A 98 34.40 39.10 11.28
N ASN A 99 33.30 38.34 11.36
CA ASN A 99 32.38 38.14 10.23
C ASN A 99 31.29 39.22 10.08
N TYR A 100 31.30 40.25 10.95
CA TYR A 100 30.28 41.32 11.04
C TYR A 100 28.89 40.84 11.49
N TYR A 101 28.87 39.84 12.36
CA TYR A 101 27.72 39.13 12.93
C TYR A 101 26.79 38.60 11.83
N LYS A 102 27.37 38.06 10.76
CA LYS A 102 26.73 37.75 9.47
C LYS A 102 26.74 36.25 9.20
N GLU A 103 25.62 35.74 8.68
CA GLU A 103 25.52 34.41 8.07
C GLU A 103 24.90 34.51 6.66
N ASP A 104 25.42 33.75 5.70
CA ASP A 104 24.86 33.63 4.33
C ASP A 104 23.82 32.50 4.28
N LEU A 105 22.73 32.73 3.52
CA LEU A 105 21.54 31.89 3.50
C LEU A 105 21.15 31.50 2.07
N SER A 106 21.05 30.20 1.79
CA SER A 106 20.38 29.68 0.59
C SER A 106 18.88 29.53 0.85
N LEU A 107 18.04 30.02 -0.07
CA LEU A 107 16.58 30.06 0.10
C LEU A 107 15.86 29.13 -0.88
N SER A 108 15.15 28.13 -0.33
CA SER A 108 14.13 27.36 -1.04
C SER A 108 12.92 28.25 -1.39
N PRO A 109 12.07 27.85 -2.37
CA PRO A 109 10.72 28.40 -2.49
C PRO A 109 9.95 28.33 -1.17
N GLY A 110 8.94 29.19 -0.99
CA GLY A 110 8.09 29.14 0.20
C GLY A 110 8.80 29.56 1.49
N LYS A 111 8.54 28.82 2.58
CA LYS A 111 8.97 29.12 3.96
C LYS A 111 10.40 28.66 4.22
N ASN A 112 11.26 29.59 4.62
CA ASN A 112 12.61 29.31 5.08
C ASN A 112 12.72 29.76 6.54
N LYS A 113 12.99 28.83 7.47
CA LYS A 113 13.18 29.12 8.89
C LYS A 113 14.65 29.40 9.18
N VAL A 114 14.93 30.54 9.80
CA VAL A 114 16.25 30.87 10.37
C VAL A 114 16.11 30.96 11.88
N GLU A 115 16.86 30.15 12.61
CA GLU A 115 16.95 30.21 14.06
C GLU A 115 18.20 31.01 14.48
N ILE A 116 18.04 31.87 15.47
CA ILE A 116 19.13 32.68 16.02
C ILE A 116 19.15 32.48 17.54
N GLU A 117 20.28 32.01 18.04
CA GLU A 117 20.50 31.73 19.46
C GLU A 117 21.54 32.71 20.00
N VAL A 118 21.35 33.18 21.23
CA VAL A 118 22.29 34.06 21.94
C VAL A 118 22.54 33.49 23.33
N ASP A 119 23.80 33.19 23.65
CA ASP A 119 24.23 32.76 24.98
C ASP A 119 24.91 33.95 25.70
N ASP A 120 24.54 34.22 26.95
CA ASP A 120 25.26 35.20 27.80
C ASP A 120 26.62 34.64 28.25
N ASP A 121 27.71 35.41 28.11
CA ASP A 121 29.07 34.92 28.39
C ASP A 121 29.40 34.68 29.88
N LYS A 122 28.48 35.05 30.78
CA LYS A 122 28.70 35.15 32.24
C LYS A 122 27.83 34.19 33.04
N SER A 123 26.85 33.53 32.42
CA SER A 123 25.80 32.74 33.05
C SER A 123 25.46 31.48 32.23
N ALA A 124 24.20 31.04 32.28
CA ALA A 124 23.66 29.95 31.46
C ALA A 124 22.30 30.37 30.88
N ASN A 125 22.08 31.68 30.71
CA ASN A 125 20.85 32.23 30.16
C ASN A 125 20.98 32.32 28.64
N GLU A 126 19.91 31.96 27.94
CA GLU A 126 19.85 31.91 26.47
C GLU A 126 18.61 32.64 25.94
N SER A 127 18.74 33.27 24.78
CA SER A 127 17.62 33.85 24.02
C SER A 127 17.56 33.25 22.63
N LYS A 128 16.37 32.81 22.21
CA LYS A 128 16.14 32.25 20.88
C LYS A 128 15.15 33.10 20.07
N TYR A 129 15.65 33.70 19.00
CA TYR A 129 14.87 34.43 18.01
C TYR A 129 14.64 33.55 16.77
N THR A 130 13.53 33.72 16.07
CA THR A 130 13.24 33.03 14.80
C THR A 130 12.86 34.04 13.72
N VAL A 131 13.40 33.87 12.51
CA VAL A 131 13.06 34.66 11.33
C VAL A 131 12.54 33.73 10.24
N TYR A 132 11.27 33.88 9.89
CA TYR A 132 10.64 33.17 8.78
C TYR A 132 10.72 34.00 7.50
N ILE A 133 11.52 33.57 6.55
CA ILE A 133 11.75 34.24 5.26
C ILE A 133 10.90 33.53 4.19
N PHE A 134 9.96 34.26 3.59
CA PHE A 134 9.05 33.74 2.57
C PHE A 134 9.49 34.15 1.17
N ARG A 135 10.04 33.18 0.43
CA ARG A 135 10.48 33.37 -0.95
C ARG A 135 9.28 33.23 -1.90
N GLY A 136 8.90 34.34 -2.53
CA GLY A 136 7.64 34.49 -3.26
C GLY A 136 6.59 35.34 -2.56
N GLY A 137 6.90 35.86 -1.37
CA GLY A 137 6.08 36.86 -0.68
C GLY A 137 4.85 36.32 0.05
N LYS A 138 3.84 37.19 0.21
CA LYS A 138 2.79 37.05 1.23
C LYS A 138 1.84 35.85 1.07
N GLU A 139 1.81 35.25 -0.12
CA GLU A 139 0.97 34.10 -0.48
C GLU A 139 1.78 32.79 -0.59
N ALA A 140 3.08 32.80 -0.23
CA ALA A 140 4.01 31.69 -0.42
C ALA A 140 3.88 30.57 0.62
N VAL A 141 2.70 29.97 0.73
CA VAL A 141 2.40 28.76 1.51
C VAL A 141 1.85 27.73 0.53
N TYR A 142 2.66 26.75 0.15
CA TYR A 142 2.37 25.85 -0.96
C TYR A 142 2.10 24.41 -0.53
N LEU A 143 1.41 23.67 -1.41
CA LEU A 143 1.51 22.22 -1.45
C LEU A 143 2.71 21.82 -2.32
N LYS A 144 3.19 20.60 -2.11
CA LYS A 144 4.23 19.92 -2.87
C LYS A 144 3.66 19.03 -3.97
N ASP A 145 2.50 18.39 -3.72
CA ASP A 145 1.71 17.66 -4.73
C ASP A 145 0.22 17.61 -4.33
N ILE A 146 -0.63 17.22 -5.29
CA ILE A 146 -2.04 16.88 -5.11
C ILE A 146 -2.32 15.58 -5.88
N ASP A 147 -2.76 14.56 -5.16
CA ASP A 147 -3.01 13.22 -5.68
C ASP A 147 -4.51 12.89 -5.69
N ILE A 148 -4.95 12.15 -6.72
CA ILE A 148 -6.32 11.64 -6.83
C ILE A 148 -6.27 10.13 -7.09
N ASP A 149 -6.83 9.35 -6.16
CA ASP A 149 -6.78 7.89 -6.12
C ASP A 149 -5.34 7.35 -6.23
N GLY A 150 -4.37 8.05 -5.61
CA GLY A 150 -2.94 7.71 -5.67
C GLY A 150 -2.24 8.08 -6.98
N ASN A 151 -2.77 9.03 -7.75
CA ASN A 151 -2.16 9.53 -8.99
C ASN A 151 -2.07 11.07 -8.95
N THR A 152 -0.85 11.61 -9.04
CA THR A 152 -0.61 13.07 -9.09
C THR A 152 -1.34 13.72 -10.26
N ILE A 153 -1.90 14.92 -10.04
CA ILE A 153 -2.52 15.72 -11.10
C ILE A 153 -1.50 16.43 -12.00
N GLY A 154 -0.20 16.15 -11.85
CA GLY A 154 0.88 16.89 -12.50
C GLY A 154 1.05 18.28 -11.87
N PHE A 155 1.16 18.30 -10.54
CA PHE A 155 1.18 19.52 -9.75
C PHE A 155 2.39 20.43 -10.08
N ASN A 156 2.21 21.73 -9.84
CA ASN A 156 3.24 22.76 -9.90
C ASN A 156 2.91 23.88 -8.89
N GLU A 157 3.87 24.24 -8.05
CA GLU A 157 3.75 25.28 -7.00
C GLU A 157 3.14 26.60 -7.49
N SER A 158 3.46 27.02 -8.73
CA SER A 158 3.02 28.30 -9.30
C SER A 158 1.60 28.28 -9.88
N ASN A 159 0.97 27.10 -9.98
CA ASN A 159 -0.39 26.94 -10.49
C ASN A 159 -1.40 26.81 -9.35
N THR A 160 -2.23 27.83 -9.13
CA THR A 160 -3.32 27.82 -8.14
C THR A 160 -4.65 27.27 -8.70
N LEU A 161 -4.70 26.87 -9.97
CA LEU A 161 -5.92 26.42 -10.65
C LEU A 161 -5.69 25.14 -11.46
N TYR A 162 -6.44 24.08 -11.13
CA TYR A 162 -6.39 22.79 -11.81
C TYR A 162 -7.75 22.42 -12.42
N ASN A 163 -7.69 21.58 -13.46
CA ASN A 163 -8.85 20.94 -14.08
C ASN A 163 -8.52 19.44 -14.22
N VAL A 164 -9.44 18.56 -13.81
CA VAL A 164 -9.27 17.09 -13.82
C VAL A 164 -10.54 16.44 -14.39
N GLU A 165 -10.37 15.39 -15.21
CA GLU A 165 -11.47 14.59 -15.78
C GLU A 165 -11.62 13.26 -15.03
N LEU A 166 -12.85 12.90 -14.65
CA LEU A 166 -13.20 11.60 -14.07
C LEU A 166 -14.22 10.88 -14.96
N ASP A 167 -14.07 9.55 -15.09
CA ASP A 167 -14.97 8.69 -15.85
C ASP A 167 -16.39 8.69 -15.22
N ASP A 168 -17.47 8.61 -16.02
CA ASP A 168 -18.82 9.06 -15.62
C ASP A 168 -19.54 8.21 -14.55
N ASP A 169 -18.98 7.03 -14.24
CA ASP A 169 -19.35 6.15 -13.15
C ASP A 169 -18.55 6.38 -11.84
N THR A 170 -17.61 7.33 -11.83
CA THR A 170 -16.80 7.66 -10.64
C THR A 170 -17.64 8.36 -9.57
N ASN A 171 -18.06 7.60 -8.55
CA ASN A 171 -18.93 8.09 -7.48
C ASN A 171 -18.17 8.66 -6.26
N VAL A 172 -16.94 8.21 -6.03
CA VAL A 172 -16.06 8.59 -4.92
C VAL A 172 -14.62 8.62 -5.44
N VAL A 173 -13.82 9.57 -4.97
CA VAL A 173 -12.34 9.52 -5.11
C VAL A 173 -11.69 9.87 -3.78
N ASP A 174 -10.49 9.35 -3.56
CA ASP A 174 -9.58 9.81 -2.51
C ASP A 174 -8.77 10.99 -3.05
N LEU A 175 -8.99 12.18 -2.49
CA LEU A 175 -8.12 13.34 -2.69
C LEU A 175 -7.08 13.33 -1.57
N GLU A 176 -5.81 13.29 -1.93
CA GLU A 176 -4.67 13.43 -1.01
C GLU A 176 -3.88 14.69 -1.37
N THR A 177 -3.30 15.32 -0.36
CA THR A 177 -2.53 16.56 -0.50
C THR A 177 -1.21 16.41 0.25
N VAL A 178 -0.11 16.83 -0.37
CA VAL A 178 1.21 16.75 0.26
C VAL A 178 1.63 18.18 0.64
N PRO A 179 1.64 18.56 1.92
CA PRO A 179 2.20 19.84 2.34
C PRO A 179 3.70 19.93 2.03
N GLU A 180 4.21 21.15 1.87
CA GLU A 180 5.67 21.36 1.71
C GLU A 180 6.43 21.37 3.04
N ASP A 181 5.75 21.68 4.15
CA ASP A 181 6.30 21.81 5.51
C ASP A 181 5.29 21.23 6.54
N ASP A 182 5.77 20.45 7.52
CA ASP A 182 4.95 19.77 8.55
C ASP A 182 4.18 20.75 9.47
N SER A 183 4.61 22.02 9.50
CA SER A 183 3.92 23.12 10.18
C SER A 183 2.67 23.62 9.43
N TYR A 184 2.36 23.12 8.24
CA TYR A 184 1.15 23.49 7.51
C TYR A 184 -0.04 22.58 7.90
N SER A 185 -1.24 23.15 8.06
CA SER A 185 -2.50 22.39 8.02
C SER A 185 -3.24 22.66 6.71
N VAL A 186 -3.96 21.65 6.22
CA VAL A 186 -4.70 21.71 4.95
C VAL A 186 -6.20 21.64 5.22
N THR A 187 -6.97 22.38 4.43
CA THR A 187 -8.43 22.37 4.45
C THR A 187 -8.98 22.10 3.05
N VAL A 188 -10.02 21.27 2.94
CA VAL A 188 -10.72 20.98 1.68
C VAL A 188 -12.18 21.37 1.81
N ASN A 189 -12.61 22.34 0.99
CA ASN A 189 -13.91 23.01 1.08
C ASN A 189 -14.24 23.54 2.48
N GLY A 190 -13.21 23.95 3.23
CA GLY A 190 -13.32 24.43 4.62
C GLY A 190 -13.40 23.35 5.70
N VAL A 191 -13.23 22.07 5.34
CA VAL A 191 -13.03 20.97 6.31
C VAL A 191 -11.52 20.78 6.48
N GLU A 192 -11.01 20.95 7.70
CA GLU A 192 -9.60 20.68 8.03
C GLU A 192 -9.32 19.18 7.93
N LEU A 193 -8.17 18.84 7.33
CA LEU A 193 -7.73 17.46 7.13
C LEU A 193 -7.04 16.91 8.39
N ASP A 194 -6.97 15.59 8.48
CA ASP A 194 -6.19 14.89 9.47
C ASP A 194 -4.68 15.02 9.15
N GLU A 195 -3.85 15.40 10.14
CA GLU A 195 -2.45 15.75 9.89
C GLU A 195 -1.54 14.54 9.59
N GLU A 196 -1.93 13.31 9.98
CA GLU A 196 -1.18 12.09 9.66
C GLU A 196 -1.44 11.62 8.21
N THR A 197 -2.61 11.95 7.64
CA THR A 197 -3.08 11.38 6.37
C THR A 197 -3.38 12.38 5.25
N ASN A 198 -3.50 13.68 5.57
CA ASN A 198 -3.74 14.81 4.65
C ASN A 198 -4.66 14.53 3.45
N SER A 199 -5.73 13.75 3.68
CA SER A 199 -6.61 13.23 2.63
C SER A 199 -8.10 13.26 2.99
N ILE A 200 -8.96 13.20 1.97
CA ILE A 200 -10.42 13.24 2.11
C ILE A 200 -11.14 12.52 0.96
N LYS A 201 -12.14 11.71 1.30
CA LYS A 201 -13.04 11.06 0.32
C LYS A 201 -14.05 12.06 -0.25
N LEU A 202 -13.76 12.60 -1.43
CA LEU A 202 -14.71 13.39 -2.21
C LEU A 202 -15.80 12.47 -2.78
N LYS A 203 -17.05 12.95 -2.78
CA LYS A 203 -18.22 12.18 -3.26
C LYS A 203 -18.99 13.00 -4.29
N PHE A 204 -19.32 12.37 -5.41
CA PHE A 204 -19.99 13.01 -6.53
C PHE A 204 -21.40 12.44 -6.73
N LYS A 205 -22.23 13.13 -7.52
CA LYS A 205 -23.60 12.72 -7.78
C LYS A 205 -24.03 13.06 -9.21
N GLY A 206 -23.53 12.28 -10.15
CA GLY A 206 -23.85 12.41 -11.58
C GLY A 206 -23.02 13.47 -12.32
N ILE A 207 -23.12 13.40 -13.64
CA ILE A 207 -22.31 14.14 -14.62
C ILE A 207 -22.42 15.65 -14.38
N ALA A 208 -21.34 16.27 -13.92
CA ALA A 208 -21.28 17.68 -13.55
C ALA A 208 -19.83 18.17 -13.39
N LYS A 209 -19.66 19.50 -13.34
CA LYS A 209 -18.46 20.14 -12.81
C LYS A 209 -18.60 20.36 -11.31
N TYR A 210 -17.62 19.90 -10.54
CA TYR A 210 -17.44 20.19 -9.13
C TYR A 210 -16.23 21.11 -8.98
N THR A 211 -16.28 22.06 -8.04
CA THR A 211 -15.14 22.94 -7.72
C THR A 211 -14.77 22.72 -6.26
N ILE A 212 -13.55 22.24 -6.05
CA ILE A 212 -12.97 21.94 -4.75
C ILE A 212 -11.98 23.07 -4.43
N ASN A 213 -12.14 23.69 -3.26
CA ASN A 213 -11.24 24.73 -2.77
C ASN A 213 -10.32 24.10 -1.73
N ILE A 214 -9.02 24.17 -1.94
CA ILE A 214 -8.00 23.62 -1.03
C ILE A 214 -7.24 24.79 -0.43
N GLY A 215 -7.40 25.04 0.87
CA GLY A 215 -6.71 26.11 1.59
C GLY A 215 -5.61 25.52 2.46
N VAL A 216 -4.37 25.95 2.26
CA VAL A 216 -3.20 25.59 3.08
C VAL A 216 -2.93 26.73 4.05
N LYS A 217 -2.54 26.41 5.29
CA LYS A 217 -2.25 27.41 6.32
C LYS A 217 -1.00 27.04 7.11
N ASP A 218 -0.06 27.97 7.23
CA ASP A 218 1.07 27.86 8.14
C ASP A 218 0.61 28.07 9.60
N LYS A 219 0.83 27.07 10.46
CA LYS A 219 0.48 27.11 11.89
C LYS A 219 1.33 28.12 12.67
N ASP A 220 2.59 28.36 12.27
CA ASP A 220 3.52 29.27 12.97
C ASP A 220 3.26 30.75 12.65
N THR A 221 3.02 31.06 11.37
CA THR A 221 2.94 32.45 10.87
C THR A 221 1.52 32.91 10.55
N GLY A 222 0.56 31.98 10.47
CA GLY A 222 -0.84 32.27 10.12
C GLY A 222 -1.06 32.67 8.66
N ARG A 223 -0.04 32.53 7.80
CA ARG A 223 -0.15 32.74 6.34
C ARG A 223 -0.98 31.63 5.70
N VAL A 224 -1.56 31.94 4.53
CA VAL A 224 -2.43 31.03 3.78
C VAL A 224 -2.12 31.02 2.29
N GLY A 225 -2.18 29.83 1.69
CA GLY A 225 -2.20 29.61 0.24
C GLY A 225 -3.51 28.93 -0.17
N ASN A 226 -3.90 29.05 -1.44
CA ASN A 226 -5.19 28.54 -1.93
C ASN A 226 -5.06 27.93 -3.33
N TYR A 227 -5.65 26.75 -3.51
CA TYR A 227 -5.75 26.05 -4.80
C TYR A 227 -7.21 25.76 -5.13
N ILE A 228 -7.56 25.85 -6.42
CA ILE A 228 -8.89 25.55 -6.96
C ILE A 228 -8.79 24.35 -7.88
N LEU A 229 -9.34 23.22 -7.46
CA LEU A 229 -9.39 21.98 -8.22
C LEU A 229 -10.78 21.78 -8.84
N ASN A 230 -10.88 21.93 -10.16
CA ASN A 230 -12.12 21.71 -10.90
C ASN A 230 -12.20 20.27 -11.41
N ILE A 231 -13.13 19.50 -10.87
CA ILE A 231 -13.35 18.10 -11.24
C ILE A 231 -14.53 18.02 -12.20
N TYR A 232 -14.31 17.47 -13.40
CA TYR A 232 -15.31 17.30 -14.44
C TYR A 232 -15.67 15.82 -14.53
N LEU A 233 -16.76 15.43 -13.89
CA LEU A 233 -17.24 14.05 -13.89
C LEU A 233 -18.08 13.82 -15.15
N GLY A 234 -17.65 12.91 -16.02
CA GLY A 234 -18.37 12.59 -17.27
C GLY A 234 -18.42 13.70 -18.32
N ILE A 235 -17.71 14.82 -18.10
CA ILE A 235 -17.64 15.95 -19.02
C ILE A 235 -16.20 16.05 -19.52
N PRO A 236 -15.90 15.67 -20.77
CA PRO A 236 -14.55 15.84 -21.31
C PRO A 236 -14.26 17.33 -21.45
N VAL A 237 -13.19 17.82 -20.81
CA VAL A 237 -12.76 19.22 -20.98
C VAL A 237 -12.02 19.31 -22.31
N SER A 238 -12.50 20.17 -23.21
CA SER A 238 -11.77 20.47 -24.45
C SER A 238 -10.40 21.07 -24.10
N PRO A 239 -9.29 20.67 -24.75
CA PRO A 239 -7.94 21.14 -24.41
C PRO A 239 -7.70 22.66 -24.59
N ASN A 240 -8.69 23.38 -25.13
CA ASN A 240 -8.76 24.83 -25.16
C ASN A 240 -9.11 25.43 -23.78
N VAL A 241 -8.29 25.13 -22.77
CA VAL A 241 -8.01 26.11 -21.70
C VAL A 241 -7.11 27.18 -22.33
N SER A 242 -7.38 28.46 -22.08
CA SER A 242 -6.92 29.60 -22.90
C SER A 242 -5.40 29.74 -23.08
N ASP A 243 -4.62 29.09 -22.24
CA ASP A 243 -3.17 29.28 -22.11
C ASP A 243 -2.39 27.96 -22.36
N SER A 244 -3.05 26.93 -22.92
CA SER A 244 -2.41 25.64 -23.19
C SER A 244 -1.57 25.67 -24.48
N ILE A 245 -0.28 25.34 -24.37
CA ILE A 245 0.69 25.33 -25.49
C ILE A 245 0.45 24.14 -26.47
N ASN A 246 -0.58 23.31 -26.22
CA ASN A 246 -0.85 22.06 -26.94
C ASN A 246 -1.87 22.20 -28.09
N SER A 247 -2.01 23.38 -28.69
CA SER A 247 -2.82 23.59 -29.90
C SER A 247 -2.23 22.97 -31.18
N VAL A 248 -0.95 22.57 -31.15
CA VAL A 248 -0.32 21.76 -32.18
C VAL A 248 -0.77 20.31 -32.03
N LEU A 249 -1.32 19.73 -33.10
CA LEU A 249 -1.60 18.29 -33.16
C LEU A 249 -0.32 17.51 -32.81
N LYS A 250 -0.45 16.55 -31.88
CA LYS A 250 0.63 15.70 -31.39
C LYS A 250 0.35 14.23 -31.73
N PRO A 251 0.61 13.76 -32.97
CA PRO A 251 0.39 12.36 -33.34
C PRO A 251 1.48 11.44 -32.80
N ASN A 252 1.16 10.14 -32.73
CA ASN A 252 2.07 9.03 -32.39
C ASN A 252 2.91 9.27 -31.12
N GLN A 253 2.33 9.89 -30.09
CA GLN A 253 3.05 10.21 -28.86
C GLN A 253 2.13 10.26 -27.64
N TRP A 254 2.76 10.07 -26.48
CA TRP A 254 2.18 10.33 -25.18
C TRP A 254 1.98 11.83 -24.97
N VAL A 255 0.80 12.20 -24.44
CA VAL A 255 0.46 13.56 -24.04
C VAL A 255 -0.12 13.54 -22.63
N LEU A 256 0.29 14.50 -21.81
CA LEU A 256 -0.31 14.76 -20.50
C LEU A 256 -1.44 15.79 -20.69
N VAL A 257 -2.65 15.45 -20.28
CA VAL A 257 -3.84 16.33 -20.37
C VAL A 257 -4.57 16.25 -19.05
N ASN A 258 -4.73 17.40 -18.36
CA ASN A 258 -5.47 17.47 -17.09
C ASN A 258 -4.96 16.44 -16.05
N GLY A 259 -3.63 16.36 -15.91
CA GLY A 259 -2.92 15.39 -15.06
C GLY A 259 -2.87 13.95 -15.57
N ARG A 260 -3.67 13.59 -16.58
CA ARG A 260 -3.82 12.20 -17.04
C ARG A 260 -3.08 11.95 -18.35
N TRP A 261 -2.32 10.86 -18.41
CA TRP A 261 -1.62 10.42 -19.62
C TRP A 261 -2.61 9.89 -20.65
N ARG A 262 -2.39 10.23 -21.92
CA ARG A 262 -3.11 9.71 -23.10
C ARG A 262 -2.08 9.41 -24.19
N TYR A 263 -2.32 8.43 -25.05
CA TYR A 263 -1.53 8.25 -26.28
C TYR A 263 -2.36 8.63 -27.50
N ASN A 264 -1.79 9.45 -28.37
CA ASN A 264 -2.43 9.90 -29.61
C ASN A 264 -2.02 9.05 -30.82
N ASP A 265 -2.99 8.69 -31.66
CA ASP A 265 -2.81 8.00 -32.93
C ASP A 265 -2.08 8.85 -33.98
N SER A 266 -1.94 8.31 -35.20
CA SER A 266 -1.29 8.99 -36.33
C SER A 266 -2.06 10.20 -36.89
N LEU A 267 -3.30 10.42 -36.42
CA LEU A 267 -4.15 11.57 -36.74
C LEU A 267 -4.21 12.58 -35.57
N GLY A 268 -3.50 12.32 -34.46
CA GLY A 268 -3.52 13.15 -33.26
C GLY A 268 -4.74 12.95 -32.36
N LYS A 269 -5.47 11.84 -32.48
CA LYS A 269 -6.64 11.50 -31.66
C LYS A 269 -6.24 10.55 -30.53
N PRO A 270 -6.75 10.70 -29.30
CA PRO A 270 -6.44 9.78 -28.21
C PRO A 270 -7.01 8.38 -28.47
N LEU A 271 -6.20 7.35 -28.19
CA LEU A 271 -6.66 5.96 -28.09
C LEU A 271 -7.66 5.83 -26.94
N LYS A 272 -8.68 4.96 -27.09
CA LYS A 272 -9.83 4.82 -26.20
C LYS A 272 -10.31 3.38 -26.15
N GLY A 273 -10.64 2.88 -24.95
CA GLY A 273 -11.23 1.56 -24.72
C GLY A 273 -10.43 0.43 -25.37
N THR A 274 -9.10 0.50 -25.28
CA THR A 274 -8.21 -0.36 -26.07
C THR A 274 -6.83 -0.54 -25.46
N TRP A 275 -6.23 -1.69 -25.76
CA TRP A 275 -4.81 -1.96 -25.57
C TRP A 275 -3.95 -1.25 -26.62
N TYR A 276 -2.76 -0.84 -26.20
CA TYR A 276 -1.69 -0.33 -27.05
C TYR A 276 -0.37 -0.98 -26.66
N TYR A 277 0.48 -1.27 -27.64
CA TYR A 277 1.84 -1.77 -27.42
C TYR A 277 2.84 -0.71 -27.83
N ASP A 278 3.60 -0.17 -26.88
CA ASP A 278 4.63 0.83 -27.17
C ASP A 278 6.00 0.16 -27.37
N ASN A 279 6.49 0.24 -28.61
CA ASN A 279 7.80 -0.27 -29.00
C ASN A 279 8.97 0.41 -28.24
N LYS A 280 8.78 1.62 -27.70
CA LYS A 280 9.76 2.33 -26.88
C LYS A 280 9.95 1.67 -25.51
N TYR A 281 8.88 1.12 -24.95
CA TYR A 281 8.87 0.53 -23.60
C TYR A 281 8.85 -1.01 -23.61
N ASN A 282 8.58 -1.65 -24.77
CA ASN A 282 8.41 -3.10 -24.88
C ASN A 282 7.28 -3.62 -23.96
N LYS A 283 6.20 -2.83 -23.84
CA LYS A 283 5.10 -3.04 -22.90
C LYS A 283 3.73 -2.73 -23.53
N TYR A 284 2.72 -3.41 -23.01
CA TYR A 284 1.32 -3.10 -23.25
C TYR A 284 0.81 -2.08 -22.22
N PHE A 285 -0.10 -1.21 -22.64
CA PHE A 285 -0.82 -0.21 -21.85
C PHE A 285 -2.31 -0.29 -22.22
N HIS A 286 -3.22 0.05 -21.31
CA HIS A 286 -4.67 0.13 -21.60
C HIS A 286 -5.21 1.56 -21.41
N PHE A 287 -6.17 1.95 -22.24
CA PHE A 287 -6.82 3.26 -22.18
C PHE A 287 -8.33 3.13 -21.90
N SER A 288 -8.86 3.95 -20.98
CA SER A 288 -10.31 4.02 -20.69
C SER A 288 -11.11 4.52 -21.90
N ASN A 289 -12.44 4.45 -21.86
CA ASN A 289 -13.30 5.01 -22.91
C ASN A 289 -13.13 6.53 -23.09
N MET A 290 -12.66 7.24 -22.06
CA MET A 290 -12.29 8.66 -22.15
C MET A 290 -10.91 8.87 -22.80
N GLY A 291 -10.06 7.84 -22.81
CA GLY A 291 -8.73 7.83 -23.42
C GLY A 291 -7.60 8.13 -22.44
N ASN A 292 -7.91 8.06 -21.14
CA ASN A 292 -6.93 8.12 -20.06
C ASN A 292 -6.21 6.77 -19.96
N MET A 293 -4.90 6.77 -19.80
CA MET A 293 -4.13 5.58 -19.44
C MET A 293 -4.62 5.06 -18.08
N GLN A 294 -4.75 3.74 -17.95
CA GLN A 294 -5.16 3.11 -16.70
C GLN A 294 -3.96 2.53 -15.94
N THR A 295 -4.13 2.36 -14.62
CA THR A 295 -3.19 1.76 -13.67
C THR A 295 -3.97 0.77 -12.78
N GLY A 296 -3.27 -0.11 -12.06
CA GLY A 296 -3.88 -1.09 -11.15
C GLY A 296 -4.61 -2.25 -11.86
N TRP A 297 -5.59 -2.84 -11.16
CA TRP A 297 -6.41 -3.93 -11.70
C TRP A 297 -7.46 -3.41 -12.69
N ILE A 298 -7.46 -3.96 -13.90
CA ILE A 298 -8.48 -3.68 -14.93
C ILE A 298 -9.11 -4.98 -15.45
N GLN A 299 -10.37 -4.92 -15.85
CA GLN A 299 -11.07 -6.04 -16.48
C GLN A 299 -11.40 -5.69 -17.94
N ASP A 300 -10.88 -6.47 -18.89
CA ASP A 300 -11.16 -6.36 -20.32
C ASP A 300 -11.60 -7.73 -20.87
N GLY A 301 -12.63 -7.75 -21.72
CA GLY A 301 -13.24 -8.98 -22.23
C GLY A 301 -13.78 -9.95 -21.14
N GLY A 302 -13.90 -9.49 -19.89
CA GLY A 302 -14.20 -10.32 -18.72
C GLY A 302 -12.96 -10.94 -18.03
N VAL A 303 -11.77 -10.75 -18.59
CA VAL A 303 -10.48 -11.21 -18.06
C VAL A 303 -9.83 -10.09 -17.23
N TRP A 304 -9.19 -10.44 -16.12
CA TRP A 304 -8.46 -9.49 -15.27
C TRP A 304 -6.99 -9.38 -15.67
N TYR A 305 -6.48 -8.15 -15.63
CA TYR A 305 -5.11 -7.77 -15.91
C TYR A 305 -4.63 -6.77 -14.84
N TYR A 306 -3.32 -6.67 -14.63
CA TYR A 306 -2.74 -5.66 -13.75
C TYR A 306 -1.74 -4.78 -14.51
N LEU A 307 -1.89 -3.47 -14.31
CA LEU A 307 -1.01 -2.42 -14.81
C LEU A 307 -0.29 -1.79 -13.61
N ASP A 308 1.01 -1.53 -13.72
CA ASP A 308 1.73 -0.84 -12.63
C ASP A 308 1.42 0.67 -12.58
N SER A 309 2.09 1.41 -11.69
CA SER A 309 1.92 2.86 -11.54
C SER A 309 2.40 3.69 -12.74
N LYS A 310 3.04 3.07 -13.75
CA LYS A 310 3.36 3.68 -15.04
C LYS A 310 2.39 3.26 -16.14
N GLY A 311 1.37 2.46 -15.81
CA GLY A 311 0.44 1.86 -16.76
C GLY A 311 1.00 0.65 -17.52
N GLU A 312 2.21 0.17 -17.20
CA GLU A 312 2.81 -0.97 -17.89
C GLU A 312 2.10 -2.26 -17.46
N MET A 313 1.64 -3.06 -18.41
CA MET A 313 1.07 -4.39 -18.14
C MET A 313 2.12 -5.32 -17.53
N GLN A 314 1.72 -6.04 -16.49
CA GLN A 314 2.56 -7.00 -15.77
C GLN A 314 2.28 -8.45 -16.21
N THR A 315 3.25 -9.32 -16.00
CA THR A 315 3.21 -10.76 -16.34
C THR A 315 4.03 -11.55 -15.31
N GLY A 316 3.66 -12.79 -15.05
CA GLY A 316 4.25 -13.64 -14.02
C GLY A 316 3.66 -13.39 -12.63
N TRP A 317 4.48 -13.59 -11.60
CA TRP A 317 4.09 -13.43 -10.21
C TRP A 317 3.88 -11.97 -9.80
N LEU A 318 2.70 -11.68 -9.24
CA LEU A 318 2.34 -10.39 -8.68
C LEU A 318 2.01 -10.54 -7.20
N LYS A 319 2.59 -9.69 -6.35
CA LYS A 319 2.17 -9.52 -4.96
C LYS A 319 1.37 -8.22 -4.82
N TYR A 320 0.15 -8.29 -4.31
CA TYR A 320 -0.77 -7.16 -4.14
C TYR A 320 -1.60 -7.39 -2.87
N GLU A 321 -1.71 -6.38 -2.00
CA GLU A 321 -2.43 -6.45 -0.71
C GLU A 321 -2.10 -7.71 0.13
N ASP A 322 -0.80 -8.01 0.24
CA ASP A 322 -0.22 -9.22 0.84
C ASP A 322 -0.64 -10.58 0.24
N GLN A 323 -1.53 -10.60 -0.75
CA GLN A 323 -1.86 -11.78 -1.54
C GLN A 323 -0.90 -11.96 -2.72
N TRP A 324 -0.81 -13.20 -3.21
CA TRP A 324 -0.09 -13.55 -4.43
C TRP A 324 -1.08 -13.92 -5.54
N TYR A 325 -0.77 -13.44 -6.74
CA TYR A 325 -1.48 -13.67 -7.99
C TYR A 325 -0.48 -14.11 -9.05
N TYR A 326 -0.95 -14.78 -10.09
CA TYR A 326 -0.14 -15.10 -11.27
C TYR A 326 -0.85 -14.64 -12.54
N LEU A 327 -0.14 -13.82 -13.31
CA LEU A 327 -0.56 -13.32 -14.62
C LEU A 327 0.18 -14.13 -15.69
N ASN A 328 -0.51 -14.69 -16.67
CA ASN A 328 0.18 -15.47 -17.71
C ASN A 328 1.02 -14.59 -18.66
N SER A 329 1.67 -15.19 -19.66
CA SER A 329 2.49 -14.49 -20.66
C SER A 329 1.75 -13.48 -21.56
N LYS A 330 0.43 -13.37 -21.42
CA LYS A 330 -0.43 -12.34 -22.05
C LYS A 330 -1.02 -11.37 -21.03
N GLY A 331 -0.53 -11.35 -19.79
CA GLY A 331 -0.99 -10.49 -18.69
C GLY A 331 -2.29 -10.92 -18.02
N ALA A 332 -2.94 -12.00 -18.51
CA ALA A 332 -4.23 -12.44 -17.99
C ALA A 332 -4.07 -13.20 -16.67
N MET A 333 -4.77 -12.74 -15.63
CA MET A 333 -4.81 -13.37 -14.31
C MET A 333 -5.31 -14.82 -14.37
N GLN A 334 -4.62 -15.72 -13.69
CA GLN A 334 -4.99 -17.14 -13.62
C GLN A 334 -5.90 -17.44 -12.41
N THR A 335 -6.76 -18.44 -12.57
CA THR A 335 -7.66 -18.97 -11.53
C THR A 335 -7.72 -20.49 -11.69
N GLY A 336 -7.85 -21.24 -10.58
CA GLY A 336 -7.67 -22.69 -10.58
C GLY A 336 -6.19 -23.08 -10.68
N TRP A 337 -5.91 -24.21 -11.33
CA TRP A 337 -4.54 -24.71 -11.54
C TRP A 337 -3.76 -23.87 -12.57
N ALA A 338 -2.53 -23.49 -12.23
CA ALA A 338 -1.55 -22.97 -13.17
C ALA A 338 -0.18 -23.63 -12.95
N PHE A 339 0.63 -23.70 -14.02
CA PHE A 339 1.95 -24.33 -14.03
C PHE A 339 3.03 -23.29 -14.36
N ASP A 340 4.03 -23.17 -13.50
CA ASP A 340 5.13 -22.22 -13.61
C ASP A 340 6.43 -22.83 -13.05
N ASP A 341 7.57 -22.60 -13.71
CA ASP A 341 8.90 -23.12 -13.35
C ASP A 341 8.91 -24.59 -12.85
N GLY A 342 8.25 -25.48 -13.58
CA GLY A 342 8.20 -26.91 -13.28
C GLY A 342 7.22 -27.32 -12.15
N LYS A 343 6.46 -26.38 -11.59
CA LYS A 343 5.59 -26.59 -10.41
C LYS A 343 4.14 -26.22 -10.71
N TRP A 344 3.23 -26.90 -10.03
CA TRP A 344 1.81 -26.57 -10.03
C TRP A 344 1.45 -25.67 -8.85
N TYR A 345 0.56 -24.71 -9.10
CA TYR A 345 0.03 -23.75 -8.13
C TYR A 345 -1.49 -23.67 -8.28
N TYR A 346 -2.20 -23.35 -7.19
CA TYR A 346 -3.66 -23.22 -7.20
C TYR A 346 -4.12 -21.83 -6.77
N PHE A 347 -5.02 -21.22 -7.55
CA PHE A 347 -5.55 -19.88 -7.32
C PHE A 347 -7.08 -19.91 -7.16
N ARG A 348 -7.61 -19.06 -6.29
CA ARG A 348 -9.06 -18.85 -6.13
C ARG A 348 -9.68 -18.23 -7.38
N ARG A 349 -11.01 -18.14 -7.41
CA ARG A 349 -11.78 -17.41 -8.44
C ARG A 349 -11.50 -15.91 -8.46
N ASP A 350 -11.06 -15.34 -7.33
CA ASP A 350 -10.58 -13.96 -7.21
C ASP A 350 -9.10 -13.79 -7.60
N GLY A 351 -8.42 -14.87 -8.02
CA GLY A 351 -7.01 -14.86 -8.40
C GLY A 351 -6.00 -15.03 -7.27
N THR A 352 -6.42 -15.09 -6.00
CA THR A 352 -5.50 -15.24 -4.86
C THR A 352 -4.97 -16.67 -4.72
N MET A 353 -3.66 -16.83 -4.53
CA MET A 353 -2.99 -18.12 -4.39
C MET A 353 -3.36 -18.83 -3.08
N ILE A 354 -3.60 -20.15 -3.14
CA ILE A 354 -3.86 -21.01 -1.98
C ILE A 354 -2.57 -21.63 -1.43
N LYS A 355 -2.59 -21.93 -0.13
CA LYS A 355 -1.62 -22.73 0.61
C LYS A 355 -2.37 -23.74 1.48
N GLY A 356 -1.81 -24.92 1.73
CA GLY A 356 -2.46 -26.01 2.45
C GLY A 356 -3.37 -26.87 1.59
N TRP A 357 -4.33 -27.55 2.22
CA TRP A 357 -5.25 -28.49 1.57
C TRP A 357 -6.26 -27.80 0.64
N ILE A 358 -6.50 -28.37 -0.54
CA ILE A 358 -7.63 -28.06 -1.42
C ILE A 358 -8.32 -29.32 -1.93
N VAL A 359 -9.55 -29.17 -2.43
CA VAL A 359 -10.25 -30.17 -3.24
C VAL A 359 -10.35 -29.65 -4.68
N SER A 360 -10.03 -30.50 -5.66
CA SER A 360 -10.24 -30.26 -7.08
C SER A 360 -10.70 -31.56 -7.73
N ASN A 361 -11.77 -31.53 -8.53
CA ASN A 361 -12.33 -32.72 -9.21
C ASN A 361 -12.51 -33.94 -8.27
N ASP A 362 -13.09 -33.70 -7.08
CA ASP A 362 -13.32 -34.67 -6.00
C ASP A 362 -12.05 -35.35 -5.40
N GLN A 363 -10.85 -34.90 -5.78
CA GLN A 363 -9.57 -35.31 -5.19
C GLN A 363 -8.98 -34.22 -4.27
N TRP A 364 -8.28 -34.64 -3.22
CA TRP A 364 -7.55 -33.75 -2.31
C TRP A 364 -6.11 -33.54 -2.77
N TYR A 365 -5.61 -32.31 -2.65
CA TYR A 365 -4.23 -31.92 -2.95
C TYR A 365 -3.70 -31.02 -1.84
N TYR A 366 -2.37 -30.90 -1.71
CA TYR A 366 -1.74 -30.02 -0.74
C TYR A 366 -0.75 -29.05 -1.40
N LEU A 367 -0.89 -27.76 -1.13
CA LEU A 367 0.05 -26.72 -1.54
C LEU A 367 0.98 -26.37 -0.37
N ASN A 368 2.29 -26.33 -0.61
CA ASN A 368 3.31 -25.99 0.38
C ASN A 368 3.21 -24.51 0.81
N SER A 369 4.03 -24.09 1.78
CA SER A 369 4.07 -22.70 2.28
C SER A 369 4.47 -21.66 1.23
N SER A 370 5.13 -22.08 0.14
CA SER A 370 5.45 -21.25 -1.03
C SER A 370 4.41 -21.34 -2.15
N GLY A 371 3.32 -22.09 -1.95
CA GLY A 371 2.19 -22.23 -2.89
C GLY A 371 2.30 -23.39 -3.89
N ASP A 372 3.47 -24.00 -4.01
CA ASP A 372 3.75 -25.12 -4.91
C ASP A 372 3.10 -26.42 -4.43
N MET A 373 2.55 -27.19 -5.37
CA MET A 373 1.89 -28.47 -5.11
C MET A 373 2.88 -29.53 -4.61
N ARG A 374 2.48 -30.26 -3.57
CA ARG A 374 3.25 -31.34 -2.98
C ARG A 374 2.89 -32.70 -3.60
N THR A 375 3.92 -33.48 -3.93
CA THR A 375 3.84 -34.91 -4.23
C THR A 375 4.56 -35.73 -3.14
N GLY A 376 4.35 -37.05 -3.14
CA GLY A 376 4.99 -38.00 -2.23
C GLY A 376 4.53 -37.92 -0.77
N TRP A 377 5.39 -38.39 0.14
CA TRP A 377 5.10 -38.46 1.57
C TRP A 377 4.92 -37.08 2.23
N MET A 378 3.89 -36.96 3.07
CA MET A 378 3.62 -35.76 3.87
C MET A 378 3.22 -36.12 5.30
N TYR A 379 3.88 -35.49 6.28
CA TYR A 379 3.47 -35.54 7.68
C TYR A 379 2.71 -34.26 8.05
N TYR A 380 1.43 -34.39 8.40
CA TYR A 380 0.52 -33.27 8.70
C TYR A 380 -0.40 -33.64 9.87
N GLY A 381 -0.65 -32.74 10.82
CA GLY A 381 -1.62 -33.00 11.90
C GLY A 381 -1.34 -34.24 12.77
N LYS A 382 -0.08 -34.66 12.89
CA LYS A 382 0.39 -35.93 13.52
C LYS A 382 0.00 -37.23 12.76
N LYS A 383 -0.36 -37.12 11.48
CA LYS A 383 -0.68 -38.22 10.57
C LYS A 383 0.25 -38.19 9.36
N TRP A 384 0.54 -39.35 8.79
CA TRP A 384 1.17 -39.45 7.47
C TRP A 384 0.11 -39.55 6.39
N TYR A 385 0.41 -38.95 5.25
CA TYR A 385 -0.36 -38.92 4.01
C TYR A 385 0.60 -39.20 2.85
N PHE A 386 0.08 -39.68 1.73
CA PHE A 386 0.83 -39.79 0.49
C PHE A 386 0.05 -39.09 -0.63
N LEU A 387 0.73 -38.22 -1.38
CA LEU A 387 0.23 -37.59 -2.59
C LEU A 387 0.91 -38.29 -3.79
N ASP A 388 0.18 -38.64 -4.84
CA ASP A 388 0.76 -39.24 -6.04
C ASP A 388 1.58 -38.24 -6.89
N ASP A 389 2.10 -38.69 -8.03
CA ASP A 389 2.86 -37.85 -8.98
C ASP A 389 2.00 -36.74 -9.63
N SER A 390 0.66 -36.85 -9.58
CA SER A 390 -0.27 -35.79 -9.96
C SER A 390 -0.61 -34.85 -8.79
N GLY A 391 -0.12 -35.14 -7.59
CA GLY A 391 -0.40 -34.43 -6.34
C GLY A 391 -1.68 -34.88 -5.61
N ALA A 392 -2.39 -35.88 -6.15
CA ALA A 392 -3.66 -36.34 -5.59
C ALA A 392 -3.43 -37.26 -4.38
N MET A 393 -4.20 -37.03 -3.32
CA MET A 393 -4.08 -37.76 -2.06
C MET A 393 -4.56 -39.22 -2.20
N HIS A 394 -3.68 -40.17 -1.90
CA HIS A 394 -4.01 -41.60 -1.90
C HIS A 394 -4.95 -41.98 -0.75
N ILE A 395 -5.84 -42.92 -1.05
CA ILE A 395 -6.71 -43.64 -0.11
C ILE A 395 -6.67 -45.14 -0.42
N GLY A 396 -6.90 -46.00 0.57
CA GLY A 396 -6.85 -47.45 0.42
C GLY A 396 -5.42 -48.00 0.33
N TRP A 397 -5.25 -49.12 -0.37
CA TRP A 397 -3.98 -49.81 -0.53
C TRP A 397 -3.02 -49.08 -1.48
N LEU A 398 -1.74 -49.06 -1.12
CA LEU A 398 -0.63 -48.54 -1.94
C LEU A 398 0.60 -49.43 -1.76
N GLN A 399 1.38 -49.66 -2.82
CA GLN A 399 2.69 -50.32 -2.74
C GLN A 399 3.78 -49.32 -3.16
N LEU A 400 4.89 -49.26 -2.41
CA LEU A 400 6.06 -48.42 -2.66
C LEU A 400 7.31 -49.21 -2.28
N ASP A 401 8.30 -49.29 -3.17
CA ASP A 401 9.58 -50.01 -2.93
C ASP A 401 9.38 -51.41 -2.32
N ASP A 402 8.52 -52.20 -2.98
CA ASP A 402 7.99 -53.53 -2.60
C ASP A 402 7.12 -53.58 -1.31
N GLU A 403 7.22 -52.61 -0.41
CA GLU A 403 6.44 -52.50 0.83
C GLU A 403 4.98 -52.03 0.60
N TRP A 404 4.04 -52.58 1.37
CA TRP A 404 2.61 -52.23 1.28
C TRP A 404 2.15 -51.31 2.41
N TYR A 405 1.31 -50.35 2.07
CA TYR A 405 0.73 -49.35 2.97
C TYR A 405 -0.80 -49.30 2.79
N TYR A 406 -1.51 -48.79 3.80
CA TYR A 406 -2.95 -48.53 3.71
C TYR A 406 -3.32 -47.17 4.30
N PHE A 407 -4.11 -46.41 3.54
CA PHE A 407 -4.58 -45.08 3.89
C PHE A 407 -6.09 -45.09 4.13
N ASN A 408 -6.52 -44.46 5.22
CA ASN A 408 -7.93 -44.27 5.55
C ASN A 408 -8.64 -43.36 4.53
N ILE A 409 -9.97 -43.29 4.59
CA ILE A 409 -10.77 -42.40 3.71
C ILE A 409 -10.49 -40.90 3.92
N ASP A 410 -9.90 -40.53 5.07
CA ASP A 410 -9.41 -39.17 5.34
C ASP A 410 -7.96 -38.95 4.86
N GLY A 411 -7.39 -39.89 4.09
CA GLY A 411 -6.02 -39.87 3.60
C GLY A 411 -4.95 -40.25 4.62
N SER A 412 -5.31 -40.57 5.86
CA SER A 412 -4.31 -40.86 6.91
C SER A 412 -3.82 -42.31 6.87
N MET A 413 -2.50 -42.50 6.86
CA MET A 413 -1.83 -43.80 6.86
C MET A 413 -2.11 -44.59 8.15
N LYS A 414 -2.32 -45.91 8.03
CA LYS A 414 -2.33 -46.86 9.15
C LYS A 414 -0.95 -47.00 9.77
N SER A 415 -0.87 -47.05 11.11
CA SER A 415 0.39 -47.19 11.86
C SER A 415 0.13 -47.87 13.20
N GLY A 416 0.74 -49.04 13.44
CA GLY A 416 0.55 -49.83 14.67
C GLY A 416 -0.84 -50.46 14.85
N GLU A 417 -1.65 -50.48 13.79
CA GLU A 417 -3.08 -50.79 13.79
C GLU A 417 -3.42 -51.98 12.87
N TRP A 418 -4.54 -52.63 13.20
CA TRP A 418 -5.18 -53.66 12.38
C TRP A 418 -6.14 -53.06 11.34
N ILE A 419 -6.35 -53.77 10.23
CA ILE A 419 -7.54 -53.62 9.36
C ILE A 419 -8.13 -54.99 9.05
N TYR A 420 -9.44 -55.02 8.80
CA TYR A 420 -10.14 -56.16 8.20
C TYR A 420 -10.52 -55.80 6.77
N TYR A 421 -10.08 -56.59 5.80
CA TYR A 421 -10.24 -56.30 4.37
C TYR A 421 -10.46 -57.61 3.59
N ASN A 422 -11.49 -57.64 2.73
CA ASN A 422 -11.85 -58.80 1.89
C ASN A 422 -11.85 -60.16 2.62
N GLY A 423 -12.35 -60.19 3.86
CA GLY A 423 -12.46 -61.41 4.68
C GLY A 423 -11.23 -61.75 5.53
N LYS A 424 -10.13 -61.01 5.39
CA LYS A 424 -8.83 -61.25 6.05
C LYS A 424 -8.45 -60.11 7.00
N TRP A 425 -7.71 -60.44 8.05
CA TRP A 425 -7.04 -59.46 8.92
C TRP A 425 -5.63 -59.15 8.42
N TYR A 426 -5.23 -57.89 8.52
CA TYR A 426 -3.90 -57.37 8.20
C TYR A 426 -3.46 -56.43 9.33
N TYR A 427 -2.15 -56.29 9.54
CA TYR A 427 -1.57 -55.39 10.54
C TYR A 427 -0.50 -54.50 9.92
N PHE A 428 -0.47 -53.23 10.31
CA PHE A 428 0.58 -52.29 9.89
C PHE A 428 1.50 -51.97 11.06
N ASN A 429 2.81 -52.01 10.81
CA ASN A 429 3.83 -51.67 11.79
C ASN A 429 3.77 -50.17 12.15
N LEU A 430 4.51 -49.73 13.17
CA LEU A 430 4.54 -48.31 13.56
C LEU A 430 5.09 -47.39 12.46
N VAL A 431 5.95 -47.90 11.58
CA VAL A 431 6.47 -47.17 10.41
C VAL A 431 5.52 -47.19 9.20
N GLY A 432 4.35 -47.83 9.33
CA GLY A 432 3.27 -47.78 8.34
C GLY A 432 3.23 -48.92 7.32
N ASN A 433 4.30 -49.71 7.17
CA ASN A 433 4.31 -50.85 6.27
C ASN A 433 3.52 -52.05 6.83
N MET A 434 2.95 -52.86 5.94
CA MET A 434 2.20 -54.07 6.24
C MET A 434 3.11 -55.14 6.85
N ARG A 435 2.61 -55.90 7.83
CA ARG A 435 3.32 -57.09 8.31
C ARG A 435 3.00 -58.28 7.43
N HIS A 436 4.03 -58.89 6.88
CA HIS A 436 3.99 -60.13 6.10
C HIS A 436 5.18 -61.04 6.48
N ALA A 437 5.17 -62.27 5.99
CA ALA A 437 6.38 -63.09 5.92
C ALA A 437 7.18 -62.74 4.65
N ILE A 438 8.50 -62.66 4.77
CA ILE A 438 9.43 -62.51 3.65
C ILE A 438 9.64 -63.89 3.01
N THR A 439 9.50 -63.98 1.68
CA THR A 439 9.69 -65.23 0.93
C THR A 439 11.08 -65.82 1.20
N GLY A 440 11.12 -67.02 1.79
CA GLY A 440 12.35 -67.71 2.17
C GLY A 440 12.83 -67.49 3.61
N ASP A 441 12.28 -66.53 4.36
CA ASP A 441 12.46 -66.40 5.82
C ASP A 441 11.12 -66.54 6.55
N LEU A 442 10.78 -67.78 6.91
CA LEU A 442 9.57 -68.10 7.67
C LEU A 442 9.55 -67.54 9.09
N ASN A 443 10.67 -67.05 9.64
CA ASN A 443 10.67 -66.47 11.00
C ASN A 443 10.25 -64.98 11.00
N SER A 444 10.35 -64.29 9.86
CA SER A 444 9.95 -62.89 9.70
C SER A 444 8.44 -62.62 9.94
N GLY A 445 7.56 -63.61 9.78
CA GLY A 445 6.11 -63.46 9.86
C GLY A 445 5.53 -63.24 11.27
N TRP A 446 6.32 -63.38 12.33
CA TRP A 446 5.83 -63.34 13.73
C TRP A 446 5.63 -61.93 14.31
N LEU A 447 4.45 -61.67 14.86
CA LEU A 447 4.13 -60.48 15.66
C LEU A 447 3.78 -60.87 17.11
N ALA A 448 4.40 -60.21 18.08
CA ALA A 448 3.92 -60.19 19.47
C ALA A 448 3.18 -58.87 19.74
N LYS A 449 1.93 -58.94 20.20
CA LYS A 449 1.11 -57.75 20.52
C LYS A 449 0.07 -58.11 21.59
N ASP A 450 -0.11 -57.24 22.59
CA ASP A 450 -1.14 -57.36 23.62
C ASP A 450 -1.15 -58.72 24.35
N ASN A 451 0.05 -59.23 24.69
CA ASN A 451 0.34 -60.55 25.26
C ASN A 451 -0.07 -61.77 24.40
N LYS A 452 -0.38 -61.57 23.11
CA LYS A 452 -0.65 -62.62 22.13
C LYS A 452 0.42 -62.66 21.05
N PHE A 453 0.53 -63.80 20.38
CA PHE A 453 1.36 -63.98 19.19
C PHE A 453 0.47 -64.22 17.97
N TYR A 454 0.90 -63.70 16.82
CA TYR A 454 0.22 -63.82 15.53
C TYR A 454 1.27 -64.14 14.46
N TYR A 455 0.86 -64.81 13.39
CA TYR A 455 1.69 -65.05 12.23
C TYR A 455 1.04 -64.49 10.97
N PHE A 456 1.82 -63.81 10.14
CA PHE A 456 1.39 -63.25 8.86
C PHE A 456 1.98 -64.04 7.69
N ASN A 457 1.14 -64.35 6.71
CA ASN A 457 1.57 -65.02 5.48
C ASN A 457 2.35 -64.06 4.56
N GLU A 458 2.90 -64.55 3.45
CA GLU A 458 3.61 -63.71 2.47
C GLU A 458 2.69 -62.67 1.80
N ASP A 459 1.37 -62.90 1.74
CA ASP A 459 0.37 -61.93 1.28
C ASP A 459 -0.06 -60.91 2.35
N GLY A 460 0.61 -60.89 3.50
CA GLY A 460 0.32 -60.02 4.64
C GLY A 460 -0.95 -60.37 5.43
N SER A 461 -1.65 -61.45 5.09
CA SER A 461 -2.82 -61.87 5.86
C SER A 461 -2.44 -62.59 7.15
N ALA A 462 -3.12 -62.26 8.25
CA ALA A 462 -3.02 -62.99 9.51
C ALA A 462 -3.50 -64.44 9.32
N ARG A 463 -2.73 -65.39 9.83
CA ARG A 463 -2.90 -66.81 9.54
C ARG A 463 -3.83 -67.48 10.57
N THR A 464 -4.93 -68.04 10.09
CA THR A 464 -5.97 -68.73 10.88
C THR A 464 -5.90 -70.26 10.74
N SER A 465 -4.72 -70.79 10.40
CA SER A 465 -4.48 -72.21 10.16
C SER A 465 -3.03 -72.59 10.45
N SER A 466 -2.76 -73.86 10.73
CA SER A 466 -1.44 -74.28 11.20
C SER A 466 -0.31 -74.04 10.20
N ILE A 467 0.91 -73.86 10.72
CA ILE A 467 2.16 -73.76 9.94
C ILE A 467 3.24 -74.65 10.56
N ILE A 468 4.22 -75.06 9.75
CA ILE A 468 5.45 -75.68 10.24
C ILE A 468 6.60 -74.70 10.00
N ILE A 469 7.35 -74.36 11.05
CA ILE A 469 8.56 -73.52 11.00
C ILE A 469 9.63 -74.24 11.83
N ASP A 470 10.84 -74.40 11.28
CA ASP A 470 12.01 -74.99 11.95
C ASP A 470 11.74 -76.33 12.70
N GLY A 471 10.84 -77.15 12.13
CA GLY A 471 10.44 -78.45 12.67
C GLY A 471 9.26 -78.41 13.66
N TYR A 472 8.81 -77.24 14.10
CA TYR A 472 7.66 -77.09 15.01
C TYR A 472 6.37 -76.82 14.24
N THR A 473 5.28 -77.50 14.61
CA THR A 473 3.92 -77.15 14.17
C THR A 473 3.30 -76.15 15.13
N TYR A 474 2.82 -75.01 14.63
CA TYR A 474 2.11 -73.98 15.38
C TYR A 474 0.65 -73.91 14.93
N TYR A 475 -0.28 -73.73 15.87
CA TYR A 475 -1.72 -73.63 15.64
C TYR A 475 -2.23 -72.23 15.98
N PHE A 476 -3.19 -71.76 15.17
CA PHE A 476 -3.83 -70.45 15.31
C PHE A 476 -5.35 -70.59 15.21
N ASN A 477 -6.08 -69.78 15.96
CA ASN A 477 -7.54 -69.78 15.96
C ASN A 477 -8.15 -68.90 14.84
N GLU A 478 -9.48 -68.78 14.81
CA GLU A 478 -10.22 -68.04 13.77
C GLU A 478 -9.91 -66.52 13.72
N TYR A 479 -9.30 -65.96 14.78
CA TYR A 479 -8.83 -64.57 14.84
C TYR A 479 -7.34 -64.43 14.47
N GLY A 480 -6.64 -65.54 14.21
CA GLY A 480 -5.22 -65.56 13.86
C GLY A 480 -4.27 -65.49 15.07
N GLU A 481 -4.80 -65.67 16.28
CA GLU A 481 -4.02 -65.71 17.51
C GLU A 481 -3.44 -67.11 17.71
N PHE A 482 -2.19 -67.20 18.14
CA PHE A 482 -1.50 -68.45 18.45
C PHE A 482 -2.06 -69.11 19.71
N ASP A 483 -2.48 -70.37 19.60
CA ASP A 483 -2.99 -71.16 20.72
C ASP A 483 -1.88 -72.03 21.36
N TYR A 484 -1.22 -72.88 20.57
CA TYR A 484 -0.14 -73.78 21.02
C TYR A 484 0.69 -74.33 19.85
N GLY A 485 1.82 -74.97 20.15
CA GLY A 485 2.65 -75.66 19.17
C GLY A 485 3.52 -76.75 19.77
N TYR A 486 4.07 -77.63 18.94
CA TYR A 486 4.92 -78.76 19.34
C TYR A 486 5.95 -79.13 18.26
N PHE A 487 7.03 -79.80 18.65
CA PHE A 487 8.07 -80.28 17.73
C PHE A 487 7.63 -81.55 17.00
N ASN A 488 7.81 -81.61 15.68
CA ASN A 488 7.54 -82.80 14.88
C ASN A 488 8.75 -83.75 14.95
N SER A 489 8.53 -84.93 15.52
CA SER A 489 9.53 -86.00 15.74
C SER A 489 9.89 -86.79 14.48
#